data_AF-A0A147KD09-F1
#
_entry.id   AF-A0A147KD09-F1
#
_cell.length_a   1.000
_cell.length_b   1.000
_cell.length_c   1.000
_cell.angle_alpha   90.00
_cell.angle_beta   90.00
_cell.angle_gamma   90.00
#
_symmetry.space_group_name_H-M   'P 1'
#
loop_
_entity.id
_entity.type
_entity.pdbx_description
1 polymer ?
#
loop_
_entity_poly.entity_id
_entity_poly.type
_entity_poly.pdbx_seq_one_letter_code
_entity_poly.pdbx_strand_id
1 'polypeptide(L)'
;MALKDRLNEDRLAAQHSDRSSVAHWRQRLLSEINLDDLAMLSLEQRRIRLEKVVGHLLSREGPVLSDRERANMIRRVVDEALGLGVLEPLLADESITEIMVNGPDDIFIERNGRVERIETTFASEEQLYQTIDRIVSTVNRRVDESSPMVDARLPTGERVNVIIPPLSLSGPIITIRRFPKPFTIEQLIAKGSLDEVTGILLASMVRARFNIIVSGGTGTGKTTFLNALSAFVPSQERIITIEDSAELQLQQEHVLRLEARPPNIEGAGAVTIRDLVRNSLRMRPDRIIVGEVRGAETLDMLQAMNTGHDGSLTTVHANSADDAVHRLLTLASMSEVKIPFEALRDQINAAVDVIVHLSRYPDGSRRG
;
A
#
# COMPACT_ATOMS: atom_id res chain seq x y z
N MET A 1 37.49 38.71 28.84
CA MET A 1 36.38 38.48 27.90
C MET A 1 35.71 37.19 28.34
N ALA A 2 34.58 37.30 29.02
CA ALA A 2 34.16 36.33 30.04
C ALA A 2 33.24 35.25 29.47
N LEU A 3 33.28 34.07 30.10
CA LEU A 3 32.45 32.88 29.83
C LEU A 3 30.94 33.18 29.66
N LYS A 4 30.45 34.29 30.26
CA LYS A 4 29.07 34.80 30.13
C LYS A 4 28.72 35.28 28.72
N ASP A 5 29.66 35.84 27.97
CA ASP A 5 29.41 36.33 26.60
C ASP A 5 29.22 35.14 25.65
N ARG A 6 30.04 34.09 25.79
CA ARG A 6 29.91 32.84 25.02
C ARG A 6 28.60 32.09 25.31
N LEU A 7 28.19 32.00 26.58
CA LEU A 7 26.92 31.38 26.96
C LEU A 7 25.68 32.15 26.45
N ASN A 8 25.80 33.46 26.26
CA ASN A 8 24.74 34.28 25.66
C ASN A 8 24.71 34.12 24.13
N GLU A 9 25.86 34.05 23.47
CA GLU A 9 25.97 33.77 22.04
C GLU A 9 25.41 32.38 21.69
N ASP A 10 25.73 31.35 22.47
CA ASP A 10 25.20 29.99 22.28
C ASP A 10 23.67 29.93 22.50
N ARG A 11 23.14 30.70 23.47
CA ARG A 11 21.68 30.82 23.69
C ARG A 11 20.96 31.54 22.54
N LEU A 12 21.55 32.61 22.02
CA LEU A 12 20.99 33.36 20.89
C LEU A 12 21.02 32.54 19.60
N ALA A 13 22.09 31.76 19.38
CA ALA A 13 22.20 30.83 18.25
C ALA A 13 21.19 29.67 18.34
N ALA A 14 20.98 29.09 19.53
CA ALA A 14 19.95 28.06 19.76
C ALA A 14 18.52 28.60 19.54
N GLN A 15 18.23 29.83 19.98
CA GLN A 15 16.93 30.48 19.73
C GLN A 15 16.70 30.83 18.26
N HIS A 16 17.75 31.15 17.50
CA HIS A 16 17.66 31.39 16.06
C HIS A 16 17.47 30.09 15.27
N SER A 17 18.11 28.99 15.70
CA SER A 17 17.92 27.64 15.15
C SER A 17 16.46 27.19 15.29
N ASP A 18 15.87 27.37 16.47
CA ASP A 18 14.52 26.89 16.78
C ASP A 18 13.42 27.65 15.99
N ARG A 19 13.57 28.98 15.85
CA ARG A 19 12.68 29.84 15.05
C ARG A 19 12.80 29.67 13.54
N SER A 20 13.78 28.91 13.07
CA SER A 20 13.91 28.55 11.65
C SER A 20 13.26 27.20 11.32
N SER A 21 12.78 26.46 12.33
CA SER A 21 12.23 25.12 12.15
C SER A 21 10.76 25.15 11.72
N VAL A 22 10.38 24.24 10.80
CA VAL A 22 8.98 24.08 10.36
C VAL A 22 8.10 23.64 11.53
N ALA A 23 8.60 22.75 12.39
CA ALA A 23 7.91 22.25 13.57
C ALA A 23 7.49 23.36 14.55
N HIS A 24 8.38 24.33 14.83
CA HIS A 24 8.08 25.48 15.68
C HIS A 24 6.91 26.30 15.13
N TRP A 25 6.94 26.62 13.84
CA TRP A 25 5.89 27.40 13.19
C TRP A 25 4.58 26.64 13.03
N ARG A 26 4.62 25.32 12.83
CA ARG A 26 3.43 24.46 12.90
C ARG A 26 2.78 24.54 14.28
N GLN A 27 3.55 24.41 15.35
CA GLN A 27 3.02 24.48 16.71
C GLN A 27 2.40 25.85 17.00
N ARG A 28 3.06 26.95 16.58
CA ARG A 28 2.49 28.30 16.69
C ARG A 28 1.23 28.48 15.85
N LEU A 29 1.22 27.96 14.63
CA LEU A 29 0.04 27.98 13.76
C LEU A 29 -1.14 27.29 14.46
N LEU A 30 -0.95 26.06 14.96
CA LEU A 30 -1.99 25.30 15.64
C LEU A 30 -2.50 25.98 16.92
N SER A 31 -1.66 26.78 17.60
CA SER A 31 -2.10 27.55 18.77
C SER A 31 -2.94 28.79 18.43
N GLU A 32 -2.87 29.28 17.19
CA GLU A 32 -3.52 30.54 16.79
C GLU A 32 -4.82 30.32 16.01
N ILE A 33 -5.10 29.09 15.57
CA ILE A 33 -6.28 28.76 14.75
C ILE A 33 -7.35 28.12 15.61
N ASN A 34 -8.61 28.51 15.35
CA ASN A 34 -9.76 27.75 15.82
C ASN A 34 -10.04 26.57 14.87
N LEU A 35 -9.99 25.34 15.39
CA LEU A 35 -10.16 24.12 14.62
C LEU A 35 -11.59 24.00 14.03
N ASP A 36 -12.59 24.51 14.75
CA ASP A 36 -14.00 24.49 14.36
C ASP A 36 -14.24 25.30 13.07
N ASP A 37 -13.52 26.42 12.92
CA ASP A 37 -13.61 27.30 11.74
C ASP A 37 -12.99 26.64 10.49
N LEU A 38 -12.01 25.75 10.69
CA LEU A 38 -11.40 25.00 9.60
C LEU A 38 -12.28 23.84 9.16
N ALA A 39 -13.01 23.20 10.10
CA ALA A 39 -13.83 22.03 9.83
C ALA A 39 -14.87 22.28 8.71
N MET A 40 -15.44 23.49 8.63
CA MET A 40 -16.45 23.84 7.63
C MET A 40 -15.90 24.18 6.24
N LEU A 41 -14.59 24.31 6.09
CA LEU A 41 -13.96 24.75 4.84
C LEU A 41 -13.53 23.56 3.98
N SER A 42 -13.55 23.72 2.66
CA SER A 42 -12.93 22.76 1.74
C SER A 42 -11.40 22.73 1.90
N LEU A 43 -10.73 21.67 1.45
CA LEU A 43 -9.27 21.54 1.58
C LEU A 43 -8.52 22.73 0.94
N GLU A 44 -8.99 23.21 -0.21
CA GLU A 44 -8.43 24.37 -0.91
C GLU A 44 -8.61 25.65 -0.10
N GLN A 45 -9.80 25.85 0.48
CA GLN A 45 -10.09 27.00 1.34
C GLN A 45 -9.29 26.96 2.64
N ARG A 46 -9.16 25.78 3.27
CA ARG A 46 -8.31 25.57 4.46
C ARG A 46 -6.87 25.92 4.13
N ARG A 47 -6.32 25.43 3.01
CA ARG A 47 -4.95 25.74 2.59
C ARG A 47 -4.72 27.24 2.45
N ILE A 48 -5.57 27.93 1.70
CA ILE A 48 -5.47 29.39 1.51
C ILE A 48 -5.54 30.13 2.86
N ARG A 49 -6.42 29.69 3.76
CA ARG A 49 -6.57 30.28 5.10
C ARG A 49 -5.29 30.08 5.92
N LEU A 50 -4.77 28.86 5.98
CA LEU A 50 -3.56 28.52 6.71
C LEU A 50 -2.33 29.26 6.16
N GLU A 51 -2.17 29.34 4.83
CA GLU A 51 -1.08 30.08 4.19
C GLU A 51 -1.09 31.57 4.59
N LYS A 52 -2.29 32.18 4.69
CA LYS A 52 -2.44 33.56 5.17
C LYS A 52 -2.04 33.70 6.63
N VAL A 53 -2.51 32.81 7.51
CA VAL A 53 -2.20 32.86 8.95
C VAL A 53 -0.70 32.66 9.20
N VAL A 54 -0.09 31.62 8.60
CA VAL A 54 1.36 31.39 8.70
C VAL A 54 2.13 32.58 8.13
N GLY A 55 1.69 33.14 7.01
CA GLY A 55 2.29 34.34 6.44
C GLY A 55 2.27 35.52 7.41
N HIS A 56 1.16 35.76 8.11
CA HIS A 56 1.07 36.81 9.12
C HIS A 56 1.96 36.53 10.33
N LEU A 57 2.02 35.29 10.81
CA LEU A 57 2.87 34.89 11.94
C LEU A 57 4.35 35.11 11.63
N LEU A 58 4.81 34.65 10.46
CA LEU A 58 6.19 34.86 10.00
C LEU A 58 6.52 36.35 9.82
N SER A 59 5.57 37.18 9.43
CA SER A 59 5.79 38.62 9.30
C SER A 59 5.91 39.36 10.64
N ARG A 60 5.32 38.84 11.72
CA ARG A 60 5.37 39.48 13.05
C ARG A 60 6.53 38.99 13.90
N GLU A 61 6.80 37.69 13.87
CA GLU A 61 7.69 37.01 14.82
C GLU A 61 8.78 36.19 14.12
N GLY A 62 8.74 36.10 12.78
CA GLY A 62 9.59 35.24 11.98
C GLY A 62 11.01 35.76 11.79
N PRO A 63 11.94 34.86 11.41
CA PRO A 63 13.28 35.26 11.00
C PRO A 63 13.24 36.10 9.71
N VAL A 64 14.31 36.86 9.46
CA VAL A 64 14.49 37.57 8.19
C VAL A 64 14.77 36.54 7.10
N LEU A 65 13.81 36.37 6.18
CA LEU A 65 13.87 35.41 5.08
C LEU A 65 13.73 36.15 3.74
N SER A 66 14.36 35.63 2.69
CA SER A 66 14.03 36.06 1.33
C SER A 66 12.60 35.66 0.96
N ASP A 67 12.01 36.31 -0.05
CA ASP A 67 10.66 35.96 -0.53
C ASP A 67 10.52 34.49 -0.91
N ARG A 68 11.58 33.91 -1.50
CA ARG A 68 11.62 32.49 -1.89
C ARG A 68 11.67 31.56 -0.68
N GLU A 69 12.49 31.87 0.33
CA GLU A 69 12.57 31.09 1.56
C GLU A 69 11.28 31.20 2.38
N ARG A 70 10.69 32.38 2.44
CA ARG A 70 9.41 32.62 3.11
C ARG A 70 8.29 31.81 2.45
N ALA A 71 8.17 31.84 1.13
CA ALA A 71 7.17 31.05 0.41
C ALA A 71 7.34 29.55 0.64
N ASN A 72 8.59 29.06 0.65
CA ASN A 72 8.89 27.66 0.95
C ASN A 72 8.57 27.30 2.42
N MET A 73 8.86 28.18 3.37
CA MET A 73 8.54 27.97 4.79
C MET A 73 7.03 27.87 4.99
N ILE A 74 6.27 28.83 4.44
CA ILE A 74 4.80 28.82 4.51
C ILE A 74 4.26 27.51 3.93
N ARG A 75 4.71 27.12 2.73
CA ARG A 75 4.27 25.87 2.09
C ARG A 75 4.52 24.67 2.99
N ARG A 76 5.74 24.51 3.52
CA ARG A 76 6.12 23.38 4.38
C ARG A 76 5.32 23.34 5.68
N VAL A 77 5.13 24.49 6.34
CA VAL A 77 4.35 24.57 7.58
C VAL A 77 2.88 24.21 7.33
N VAL A 78 2.31 24.69 6.22
CA VAL A 78 0.92 24.39 5.85
C VAL A 78 0.76 22.93 5.44
N ASP A 79 1.70 22.38 4.67
CA ASP A 79 1.70 20.97 4.31
C ASP A 79 1.75 20.08 5.56
N GLU A 80 2.60 20.43 6.53
CA GLU A 80 2.71 19.72 7.81
C GLU A 80 1.47 19.92 8.71
N ALA A 81 0.81 21.07 8.65
CA ALA A 81 -0.43 21.33 9.38
C ALA A 81 -1.64 20.62 8.74
N LEU A 82 -1.66 20.50 7.41
CA LEU A 82 -2.69 19.76 6.67
C LEU A 82 -2.46 18.25 6.67
N GLY A 83 -1.29 17.80 7.12
CA GLY A 83 -0.88 16.42 7.24
C GLY A 83 -1.77 15.52 8.10
N LEU A 84 -1.46 14.22 8.18
CA LEU A 84 -2.30 13.23 8.87
C LEU A 84 -2.18 13.26 10.41
N GLY A 85 -1.54 14.31 10.95
CA GLY A 85 -1.43 14.54 12.38
C GLY A 85 -0.66 13.43 13.09
N VAL A 86 -1.28 12.82 14.10
CA VAL A 86 -0.67 11.77 14.93
C VAL A 86 -0.34 10.50 14.16
N LEU A 87 -0.93 10.30 12.98
CA LEU A 87 -0.65 9.15 12.13
C LEU A 87 0.67 9.29 11.35
N GLU A 88 1.16 10.50 11.10
CA GLU A 88 2.38 10.73 10.31
C GLU A 88 3.63 10.03 10.87
N PRO A 89 3.99 10.17 12.15
CA PRO A 89 5.14 9.47 12.70
C PRO A 89 4.96 7.94 12.67
N LEU A 90 3.72 7.45 12.81
CA LEU A 90 3.42 6.02 12.73
C LEU A 90 3.56 5.48 11.30
N LEU A 91 3.12 6.26 10.32
CA LEU A 91 3.29 5.96 8.90
C LEU A 91 4.75 6.06 8.44
N ALA A 92 5.55 6.90 9.09
CA ALA A 92 6.99 6.99 8.81
C ALA A 92 7.79 5.81 9.38
N ASP A 93 7.33 5.16 10.46
CA ASP A 93 8.00 4.00 11.05
C ASP A 93 7.77 2.73 10.20
N GLU A 94 8.78 2.33 9.43
CA GLU A 94 8.75 1.15 8.55
C GLU A 94 8.58 -0.19 9.28
N SER A 95 8.78 -0.23 10.60
CA SER A 95 8.56 -1.45 11.37
C SER A 95 7.07 -1.71 11.66
N ILE A 96 6.23 -0.68 11.53
CA ILE A 96 4.78 -0.78 11.71
C ILE A 96 4.14 -1.30 10.43
N THR A 97 3.37 -2.38 10.52
CA THR A 97 2.69 -3.01 9.38
C THR A 97 1.21 -2.63 9.30
N GLU A 98 0.60 -2.29 10.44
CA GLU A 98 -0.81 -1.92 10.54
C GLU A 98 -1.02 -0.90 11.66
N ILE A 99 -1.93 0.04 11.44
CA ILE A 99 -2.35 1.06 12.42
C ILE A 99 -3.86 0.93 12.57
N MET A 100 -4.33 0.74 13.80
CA MET A 100 -5.76 0.60 14.12
C MET A 100 -6.14 1.70 15.10
N VAL A 101 -7.07 2.55 14.70
CA VAL A 101 -7.63 3.63 15.52
C VAL A 101 -9.06 3.25 15.85
N ASN A 102 -9.34 2.94 17.11
CA ASN A 102 -10.65 2.52 17.61
C ASN A 102 -11.33 3.65 18.39
N GLY A 103 -11.26 4.87 17.83
CA GLY A 103 -11.65 6.11 18.50
C GLY A 103 -10.44 7.00 18.85
N PRO A 104 -10.67 8.21 19.38
CA PRO A 104 -9.60 9.20 19.58
C PRO A 104 -8.55 8.75 20.61
N ASP A 105 -8.94 8.00 21.64
CA ASP A 105 -8.08 7.64 22.77
C ASP A 105 -7.47 6.22 22.69
N ASP A 106 -7.82 5.46 21.64
CA ASP A 106 -7.49 4.04 21.54
C ASP A 106 -6.83 3.72 20.20
N ILE A 107 -5.49 3.76 20.19
CA ILE A 107 -4.67 3.49 19.01
C ILE A 107 -3.79 2.26 19.27
N PHE A 108 -3.82 1.33 18.32
CA PHE A 108 -2.97 0.15 18.28
C PHE A 108 -2.11 0.15 17.02
N ILE A 109 -0.94 -0.45 17.13
CA ILE A 109 -0.06 -0.71 15.99
C ILE A 109 0.32 -2.18 15.95
N GLU A 110 0.51 -2.71 14.76
CA GLU A 110 1.15 -4.01 14.57
C GLU A 110 2.63 -3.81 14.23
N ARG A 111 3.52 -4.41 15.02
CA ARG A 111 4.96 -4.45 14.77
C ARG A 111 5.44 -5.89 14.88
N ASN A 112 6.15 -6.38 13.86
CA ASN A 112 6.66 -7.76 13.82
C ASN A 112 5.60 -8.85 14.11
N GLY A 113 4.36 -8.67 13.65
CA GLY A 113 3.28 -9.64 13.87
C GLY A 113 2.63 -9.58 15.26
N ARG A 114 2.95 -8.57 16.08
CA ARG A 114 2.36 -8.36 17.41
C ARG A 114 1.64 -7.03 17.45
N VAL A 115 0.41 -7.07 17.95
CA VAL A 115 -0.41 -5.87 18.17
C VAL A 115 -0.11 -5.31 19.56
N GLU A 116 0.18 -4.02 19.64
CA GLU A 116 0.40 -3.30 20.88
C GLU A 116 -0.37 -1.99 20.89
N ARG A 117 -0.88 -1.61 22.07
CA ARG A 117 -1.51 -0.30 22.29
C ARG A 117 -0.41 0.74 22.53
N ILE A 118 -0.57 1.92 21.93
CA ILE A 118 0.36 3.04 22.13
C ILE A 118 -0.28 4.14 22.98
N GLU A 119 0.55 5.01 23.56
CA GLU A 119 0.10 6.16 24.36
C GLU A 119 -0.37 7.34 23.50
N THR A 120 -0.06 7.34 22.22
CA THR A 120 -0.48 8.41 21.30
C THR A 120 -1.99 8.37 21.11
N THR A 121 -2.63 9.54 21.21
CA THR A 121 -4.07 9.73 21.01
C THR A 121 -4.34 10.90 20.07
N PHE A 122 -5.54 10.94 19.48
CA PHE A 122 -6.07 12.16 18.86
C PHE A 122 -6.48 13.16 19.95
N ALA A 123 -6.42 14.45 19.65
CA ALA A 123 -6.82 15.50 20.58
C ALA A 123 -8.34 15.51 20.84
N SER A 124 -9.14 15.07 19.87
CA SER A 124 -10.60 14.96 19.98
C SER A 124 -11.17 14.03 18.91
N GLU A 125 -12.41 13.59 19.11
CA GLU A 125 -13.18 12.86 18.09
C GLU A 125 -13.35 13.69 16.81
N GLU A 126 -13.53 15.01 16.94
CA GLU A 126 -13.62 15.91 15.78
C GLU A 126 -12.33 15.92 14.95
N GLN A 127 -11.16 15.91 15.59
CA GLN A 127 -9.88 15.81 14.88
C GLN A 127 -9.76 14.48 14.12
N LEU A 128 -10.30 13.39 14.68
CA LEU A 128 -10.35 12.10 14.01
C LEU A 128 -11.25 12.15 12.76
N TYR A 129 -12.45 12.74 12.85
CA TYR A 129 -13.30 12.98 11.67
C TYR A 129 -12.61 13.84 10.62
N GLN A 130 -11.94 14.94 11.01
CA GLN A 130 -11.18 15.77 10.07
C GLN A 130 -10.04 14.99 9.39
N THR A 131 -9.46 14.01 10.08
CA THR A 131 -8.45 13.11 9.50
C THR A 131 -9.08 12.13 8.50
N ILE A 132 -10.25 11.57 8.83
CA ILE A 132 -11.04 10.73 7.93
C ILE A 132 -11.40 11.49 6.65
N ASP A 133 -11.97 12.69 6.77
CA ASP A 133 -12.35 13.51 5.62
C ASP A 133 -11.17 13.78 4.70
N ARG A 134 -9.99 14.05 5.27
CA ARG A 134 -8.75 14.23 4.50
C ARG A 134 -8.38 12.97 3.73
N ILE A 135 -8.37 11.81 4.38
CA ILE A 135 -8.06 10.53 3.74
C ILE A 135 -9.03 10.27 2.58
N VAL A 136 -10.33 10.37 2.84
CA VAL A 136 -11.38 9.98 1.89
C VAL A 136 -11.49 10.98 0.72
N SER A 137 -11.22 12.27 0.96
CA SER A 137 -11.24 13.32 -0.08
C SER A 137 -10.24 13.05 -1.21
N THR A 138 -9.13 12.37 -0.94
CA THR A 138 -8.14 12.02 -1.97
C THR A 138 -8.64 10.98 -2.98
N VAL A 139 -9.65 10.20 -2.62
CA VAL A 139 -10.16 9.06 -3.42
C VAL A 139 -11.49 9.39 -4.12
N ASN A 140 -11.93 10.66 -4.05
CA ASN A 140 -13.23 11.13 -4.55
C ASN A 140 -14.41 10.27 -4.05
N ARG A 141 -14.30 9.74 -2.83
CA ARG A 141 -15.36 9.03 -2.12
C ARG A 141 -15.92 9.92 -1.02
N ARG A 142 -17.03 9.50 -0.40
CA ARG A 142 -17.62 10.19 0.75
C ARG A 142 -17.88 9.18 1.86
N VAL A 143 -17.75 9.65 3.10
CA VAL A 143 -18.13 8.93 4.31
C VAL A 143 -19.07 9.85 5.07
N ASP A 144 -20.30 9.43 5.23
CA ASP A 144 -21.35 10.14 5.95
C ASP A 144 -22.39 9.14 6.46
N GLU A 145 -23.44 9.61 7.13
CA GLU A 145 -24.47 8.73 7.70
C GLU A 145 -25.19 7.86 6.64
N SER A 146 -25.21 8.27 5.37
CA SER A 146 -25.81 7.48 4.28
C SER A 146 -24.85 6.42 3.72
N SER A 147 -23.54 6.65 3.85
CA SER A 147 -22.46 5.72 3.48
C SER A 147 -21.41 5.66 4.60
N PRO A 148 -21.74 5.02 5.74
CA PRO A 148 -20.93 5.09 6.96
C PRO A 148 -19.66 4.21 6.95
N MET A 149 -19.29 3.63 5.81
CA MET A 149 -18.07 2.86 5.64
C MET A 149 -17.42 3.16 4.29
N VAL A 150 -16.09 3.14 4.21
CA VAL A 150 -15.38 3.26 2.93
C VAL A 150 -14.03 2.58 2.96
N ASP A 151 -13.63 2.05 1.80
CA ASP A 151 -12.24 1.72 1.50
C ASP A 151 -11.61 2.82 0.64
N ALA A 152 -10.43 3.26 1.07
CA ALA A 152 -9.64 4.33 0.50
C ALA A 152 -8.16 3.91 0.36
N ARG A 153 -7.38 4.72 -0.34
CA ARG A 153 -5.92 4.59 -0.40
C ARG A 153 -5.27 5.93 -0.11
N LEU A 154 -4.22 5.91 0.72
CA LEU A 154 -3.37 7.08 0.90
C LEU A 154 -2.57 7.35 -0.39
N PRO A 155 -2.12 8.59 -0.64
CA PRO A 155 -1.23 8.91 -1.76
C PRO A 155 0.08 8.09 -1.76
N THR A 156 0.53 7.67 -0.59
CA THR A 156 1.71 6.82 -0.35
C THR A 156 1.44 5.33 -0.64
N GLY A 157 0.17 4.96 -0.88
CA GLY A 157 -0.24 3.66 -1.38
C GLY A 157 -1.01 2.82 -0.37
N GLU A 158 -0.84 3.05 0.94
CA GLU A 158 -1.47 2.32 2.04
C GLU A 158 -2.99 2.21 1.87
N ARG A 159 -3.55 1.06 2.25
CA ARG A 159 -5.00 0.86 2.27
C ARG A 159 -5.57 1.40 3.56
N VAL A 160 -6.68 2.12 3.45
CA VAL A 160 -7.41 2.62 4.61
C VAL A 160 -8.84 2.13 4.55
N ASN A 161 -9.27 1.46 5.61
CA ASN A 161 -10.68 1.19 5.86
C ASN A 161 -11.17 2.16 6.94
N VAL A 162 -12.32 2.77 6.71
CA VAL A 162 -12.98 3.64 7.68
C VAL A 162 -14.40 3.17 7.92
N ILE A 163 -14.82 3.20 9.19
CA ILE A 163 -16.19 2.95 9.61
C ILE A 163 -16.58 4.02 10.64
N ILE A 164 -17.74 4.66 10.47
CA ILE A 164 -18.27 5.69 11.37
C ILE A 164 -19.63 5.28 11.96
N PRO A 165 -20.13 5.97 12.99
CA PRO A 165 -21.51 5.83 13.44
C PRO A 165 -22.52 6.01 12.28
N PRO A 166 -23.67 5.30 12.29
CA PRO A 166 -24.16 4.44 13.38
C PRO A 166 -23.60 3.01 13.37
N LEU A 167 -22.76 2.63 12.39
CA LEU A 167 -22.23 1.26 12.31
C LEU A 167 -21.20 0.95 13.40
N SER A 168 -20.35 1.93 13.70
CA SER A 168 -19.46 1.86 14.85
C SER A 168 -20.11 2.53 16.06
N LEU A 169 -20.36 1.75 17.11
CA LEU A 169 -20.95 2.25 18.36
C LEU A 169 -19.94 2.99 19.26
N SER A 170 -18.65 2.84 18.97
CA SER A 170 -17.55 3.39 19.78
C SER A 170 -16.97 4.68 19.17
N GLY A 171 -17.64 5.26 18.19
CA GLY A 171 -17.14 6.40 17.41
C GLY A 171 -16.39 5.96 16.14
N PRO A 172 -15.67 6.86 15.46
CA PRO A 172 -14.99 6.55 14.21
C PRO A 172 -13.85 5.54 14.37
N ILE A 173 -13.76 4.60 13.44
CA ILE A 173 -12.72 3.58 13.37
C ILE A 173 -11.93 3.76 12.08
N ILE A 174 -10.61 3.69 12.16
CA ILE A 174 -9.70 3.66 11.01
C ILE A 174 -8.79 2.44 11.12
N THR A 175 -8.67 1.66 10.06
CA THR A 175 -7.61 0.66 9.91
C THR A 175 -6.75 1.02 8.72
N ILE A 176 -5.47 1.32 8.95
CA ILE A 176 -4.48 1.59 7.91
C ILE A 176 -3.54 0.41 7.81
N ARG A 177 -3.55 -0.26 6.67
CA ARG A 177 -2.65 -1.36 6.38
C ARG A 177 -1.56 -0.91 5.44
N ARG A 178 -0.31 -1.04 5.90
CA ARG A 178 0.86 -0.73 5.10
C ARG A 178 1.19 -1.85 4.13
N PHE A 179 1.78 -1.44 3.02
CA PHE A 179 2.46 -2.36 2.14
C PHE A 179 3.88 -2.54 2.66
N PRO A 180 4.24 -3.71 3.21
CA PRO A 180 5.61 -3.93 3.64
C PRO A 180 6.54 -3.79 2.43
N LYS A 181 7.79 -3.36 2.68
CA LYS A 181 8.82 -3.39 1.64
C LYS A 181 8.93 -4.81 1.08
N PRO A 182 9.00 -4.98 -0.24
CA PRO A 182 9.17 -6.30 -0.84
C PRO A 182 10.47 -6.92 -0.32
N PHE A 183 10.40 -8.20 0.04
CA PHE A 183 11.60 -8.96 0.36
C PHE A 183 12.39 -9.21 -0.92
N THR A 184 13.71 -9.04 -0.86
CA THR A 184 14.58 -9.52 -1.95
C THR A 184 14.82 -11.02 -1.82
N ILE A 185 15.24 -11.68 -2.90
CA ILE A 185 15.56 -13.12 -2.82
C ILE A 185 16.70 -13.37 -1.82
N GLU A 186 17.66 -12.46 -1.74
CA GLU A 186 18.82 -12.56 -0.82
C GLU A 186 18.36 -12.49 0.63
N GLN A 187 17.37 -11.64 0.93
CA GLN A 187 16.76 -11.58 2.25
C GLN A 187 15.97 -12.85 2.59
N LEU A 188 15.30 -13.45 1.60
CA LEU A 188 14.62 -14.74 1.79
C LEU A 188 15.63 -15.87 2.03
N ILE A 189 16.76 -15.88 1.31
CA ILE A 189 17.87 -16.82 1.53
C ILE A 189 18.47 -16.64 2.93
N ALA A 190 18.74 -15.39 3.34
CA ALA A 190 19.27 -15.09 4.66
C ALA A 190 18.32 -15.50 5.80
N LYS A 191 17.01 -15.50 5.55
CA LYS A 191 15.98 -15.99 6.48
C LYS A 191 15.80 -17.52 6.44
N GLY A 192 16.54 -18.22 5.59
CA GLY A 192 16.43 -19.67 5.42
C GLY A 192 15.14 -20.12 4.74
N SER A 193 14.46 -19.23 4.00
CA SER A 193 13.23 -19.57 3.28
C SER A 193 13.47 -20.39 2.01
N LEU A 194 14.65 -20.24 1.42
CA LEU A 194 15.16 -21.05 0.32
C LEU A 194 16.69 -21.03 0.37
N ASP A 195 17.35 -22.02 -0.23
CA ASP A 195 18.79 -22.01 -0.39
C ASP A 195 19.24 -21.16 -1.59
N GLU A 196 20.53 -20.84 -1.63
CA GLU A 196 21.13 -19.99 -2.67
C GLU A 196 21.04 -20.62 -4.07
N VAL A 197 21.21 -21.94 -4.19
CA VAL A 197 21.16 -22.63 -5.48
C VAL A 197 19.75 -22.54 -6.05
N THR A 198 18.74 -22.78 -5.23
CA THR A 198 17.33 -22.61 -5.61
C THR A 198 17.02 -21.17 -6.00
N GLY A 199 17.54 -20.19 -5.26
CA GLY A 199 17.40 -18.76 -5.61
C GLY A 199 17.97 -18.41 -6.99
N ILE A 200 19.18 -18.89 -7.29
CA ILE A 200 19.84 -18.68 -8.60
C ILE A 200 19.05 -19.37 -9.72
N LEU A 201 18.57 -20.59 -9.49
CA LEU A 201 17.78 -21.34 -10.45
C LEU A 201 16.48 -20.61 -10.81
N LEU A 202 15.72 -20.18 -9.80
CA LEU A 202 14.46 -19.44 -10.00
C LEU A 202 14.71 -18.10 -10.69
N ALA A 203 15.76 -17.37 -10.32
CA ALA A 203 16.14 -16.13 -11.01
C ALA A 203 16.44 -16.38 -12.49
N SER A 204 17.08 -17.51 -12.81
CA SER A 204 17.41 -17.89 -14.19
C SER A 204 16.16 -18.28 -14.98
N MET A 205 15.23 -19.01 -14.36
CA MET A 205 13.91 -19.35 -14.94
C MET A 205 13.08 -18.10 -15.24
N VAL A 206 13.03 -17.13 -14.32
CA VAL A 206 12.33 -15.85 -14.55
C VAL A 206 12.93 -15.12 -15.75
N ARG A 207 14.26 -15.01 -15.85
CA ARG A 207 14.95 -14.36 -16.98
C ARG A 207 14.73 -15.10 -18.29
N ALA A 208 14.63 -16.42 -18.24
CA ALA A 208 14.35 -17.28 -19.38
C ALA A 208 12.86 -17.36 -19.75
N ARG A 209 11.99 -16.54 -19.13
CA ARG A 209 10.55 -16.45 -19.41
C ARG A 209 9.77 -17.74 -19.14
N PHE A 210 10.17 -18.50 -18.12
CA PHE A 210 9.36 -19.60 -17.62
C PHE A 210 8.10 -19.05 -16.95
N ASN A 211 6.97 -19.68 -17.22
CA ASN A 211 5.71 -19.44 -16.53
C ASN A 211 5.75 -20.15 -15.16
N ILE A 212 5.75 -19.36 -14.08
CA ILE A 212 5.93 -19.87 -12.72
C ILE A 212 4.67 -19.66 -11.89
N ILE A 213 4.18 -20.74 -11.28
CA ILE A 213 3.06 -20.73 -10.35
C ILE A 213 3.61 -20.86 -8.92
N VAL A 214 3.34 -19.88 -8.06
CA VAL A 214 3.65 -19.94 -6.64
C VAL A 214 2.42 -20.43 -5.86
N SER A 215 2.51 -21.62 -5.30
CA SER A 215 1.43 -22.23 -4.53
C SER A 215 1.69 -22.24 -3.02
N GLY A 216 0.65 -22.45 -2.22
CA GLY A 216 0.75 -22.51 -0.75
C GLY A 216 -0.53 -22.08 -0.04
N GLY A 217 -0.64 -22.46 1.23
CA GLY A 217 -1.78 -22.10 2.09
C GLY A 217 -1.89 -20.60 2.41
N THR A 218 -2.93 -20.20 3.12
CA THR A 218 -3.07 -18.83 3.64
C THR A 218 -1.90 -18.46 4.56
N GLY A 219 -1.35 -17.25 4.38
CA GLY A 219 -0.28 -16.72 5.24
C GLY A 219 1.11 -17.36 5.05
N THR A 220 1.29 -18.21 4.03
CA THR A 220 2.59 -18.83 3.68
C THR A 220 3.57 -17.86 3.01
N GLY A 221 3.09 -16.72 2.51
CA GLY A 221 3.93 -15.68 1.89
C GLY A 221 4.02 -15.75 0.36
N LYS A 222 3.04 -16.36 -0.33
CA LYS A 222 3.02 -16.46 -1.81
C LYS A 222 3.25 -15.13 -2.51
N THR A 223 2.46 -14.10 -2.19
CA THR A 223 2.60 -12.77 -2.80
C THR A 223 3.97 -12.17 -2.52
N THR A 224 4.49 -12.35 -1.30
CA THR A 224 5.85 -11.90 -0.94
C THR A 224 6.92 -12.58 -1.79
N PHE A 225 6.83 -13.91 -1.96
CA PHE A 225 7.78 -14.68 -2.74
C PHE A 225 7.69 -14.35 -4.23
N LEU A 226 6.47 -14.23 -4.79
CA LEU A 226 6.26 -13.82 -6.17
C LEU A 226 6.86 -12.42 -6.41
N ASN A 227 6.68 -11.49 -5.47
CA ASN A 227 7.25 -10.14 -5.56
C ASN A 227 8.79 -10.15 -5.49
N ALA A 228 9.38 -11.08 -4.75
CA ALA A 228 10.84 -11.29 -4.76
C ALA A 228 11.33 -11.85 -6.10
N LEU A 229 10.60 -12.81 -6.68
CA LEU A 229 10.92 -13.39 -7.99
C LEU A 229 10.77 -12.38 -9.12
N SER A 230 9.75 -11.52 -9.06
CA SER A 230 9.48 -10.53 -10.11
C SER A 230 10.62 -9.51 -10.26
N ALA A 231 11.47 -9.33 -9.25
CA ALA A 231 12.68 -8.51 -9.34
C ALA A 231 13.68 -8.99 -10.41
N PHE A 232 13.61 -10.28 -10.81
CA PHE A 232 14.47 -10.83 -11.87
C PHE A 232 13.93 -10.64 -13.29
N VAL A 233 12.72 -10.08 -13.43
CA VAL A 233 12.19 -9.74 -14.75
C VAL A 233 13.05 -8.63 -15.38
N PRO A 234 13.51 -8.78 -16.64
CA PRO A 234 14.33 -7.78 -17.31
C PRO A 234 13.66 -6.38 -17.37
N SER A 235 14.44 -5.31 -17.17
CA SER A 235 13.92 -3.94 -17.01
C SER A 235 13.27 -3.35 -18.26
N GLN A 236 13.57 -3.90 -19.45
CA GLN A 236 13.03 -3.47 -20.73
C GLN A 236 11.62 -4.02 -21.03
N GLU A 237 11.15 -4.99 -20.24
CA GLU A 237 9.87 -5.63 -20.48
C GLU A 237 8.71 -4.76 -19.96
N ARG A 238 7.64 -4.68 -20.74
CA ARG A 238 6.38 -4.08 -20.35
C ARG A 238 5.55 -5.09 -19.56
N ILE A 239 5.36 -4.83 -18.27
CA ILE A 239 4.73 -5.77 -17.35
C ILE A 239 3.37 -5.23 -16.94
N ILE A 240 2.34 -6.08 -16.98
CA ILE A 240 1.03 -5.75 -16.44
C ILE A 240 0.78 -6.61 -15.20
N THR A 241 0.56 -5.98 -14.06
CA THR A 241 0.10 -6.68 -12.84
C THR A 241 -1.41 -6.54 -12.71
N ILE A 242 -2.08 -7.61 -12.29
CA ILE A 242 -3.53 -7.67 -12.13
C ILE A 242 -3.85 -8.30 -10.78
N GLU A 243 -4.52 -7.56 -9.89
CA GLU A 243 -4.74 -7.99 -8.52
C GLU A 243 -6.15 -7.61 -8.04
N ASP A 244 -6.74 -8.39 -7.13
CA ASP A 244 -7.97 -7.97 -6.41
C ASP A 244 -7.74 -6.65 -5.69
N SER A 245 -6.55 -6.51 -5.12
CA SER A 245 -6.07 -5.28 -4.56
C SER A 245 -4.56 -5.26 -4.72
N ALA A 246 -4.01 -4.19 -5.32
CA ALA A 246 -2.60 -4.13 -5.68
C ALA A 246 -1.68 -4.26 -4.45
N GLU A 247 -0.89 -5.34 -4.38
CA GLU A 247 0.13 -5.66 -3.37
C GLU A 247 1.53 -5.78 -3.99
N LEU A 248 1.62 -6.14 -5.27
CA LEU A 248 2.89 -6.28 -5.97
C LEU A 248 3.60 -4.95 -6.18
N GLN A 249 4.92 -4.97 -5.99
CA GLN A 249 5.82 -3.81 -6.02
C GLN A 249 7.05 -4.14 -6.88
N LEU A 250 6.81 -4.20 -8.18
CA LEU A 250 7.85 -4.47 -9.16
C LEU A 250 8.81 -3.28 -9.27
N GLN A 251 10.10 -3.58 -9.46
CA GLN A 251 11.18 -2.59 -9.51
C GLN A 251 11.45 -2.07 -10.93
N GLN A 252 10.82 -2.70 -11.94
CA GLN A 252 10.97 -2.33 -13.34
C GLN A 252 10.26 -1.00 -13.64
N GLU A 253 10.77 -0.25 -14.60
CA GLU A 253 10.24 1.07 -14.98
C GLU A 253 8.87 0.95 -15.67
N HIS A 254 8.71 -0.03 -16.55
CA HIS A 254 7.54 -0.14 -17.43
C HIS A 254 6.45 -1.07 -16.87
N VAL A 255 5.97 -0.77 -15.66
CA VAL A 255 4.96 -1.55 -14.94
C VAL A 255 3.61 -0.85 -14.96
N LEU A 256 2.58 -1.54 -15.44
CA LEU A 256 1.20 -1.08 -15.40
C LEU A 256 0.43 -1.91 -14.38
N ARG A 257 -0.07 -1.25 -13.34
CA ARG A 257 -0.77 -1.89 -12.23
C ARG A 257 -2.27 -1.76 -12.44
N LEU A 258 -2.95 -2.90 -12.59
CA LEU A 258 -4.39 -2.99 -12.73
C LEU A 258 -5.00 -3.64 -11.48
N GLU A 259 -6.14 -3.13 -11.08
CA GLU A 259 -6.84 -3.57 -9.86
C GLU A 259 -8.30 -3.86 -10.18
N ALA A 260 -8.78 -5.00 -9.70
CA ALA A 260 -10.19 -5.34 -9.79
C ALA A 260 -11.03 -4.34 -8.98
N ARG A 261 -12.24 -4.08 -9.43
CA ARG A 261 -13.17 -3.18 -8.75
C ARG A 261 -14.40 -3.97 -8.33
N PRO A 262 -14.73 -4.06 -7.03
CA PRO A 262 -16.00 -4.64 -6.61
C PRO A 262 -17.18 -3.79 -7.13
N PRO A 263 -18.39 -4.34 -7.20
CA PRO A 263 -19.57 -3.53 -7.52
C PRO A 263 -19.77 -2.42 -6.48
N ASN A 264 -20.44 -1.34 -6.89
CA ASN A 264 -20.92 -0.32 -5.97
C ASN A 264 -22.07 -0.86 -5.09
N ILE A 265 -22.59 -0.02 -4.18
CA ILE A 265 -23.69 -0.38 -3.26
C ILE A 265 -24.94 -0.85 -4.04
N GLU A 266 -25.13 -0.37 -5.27
CA GLU A 266 -26.24 -0.73 -6.16
C GLU A 266 -25.97 -2.02 -6.97
N GLY A 267 -24.84 -2.70 -6.75
CA GLY A 267 -24.47 -3.92 -7.45
C GLY A 267 -23.87 -3.71 -8.85
N ALA A 268 -23.61 -2.46 -9.26
CA ALA A 268 -23.17 -2.11 -10.60
C ALA A 268 -21.66 -1.78 -10.68
N GLY A 269 -21.11 -1.85 -11.89
CA GLY A 269 -19.75 -1.36 -12.18
C GLY A 269 -18.61 -2.25 -11.68
N ALA A 270 -18.87 -3.51 -11.37
CA ALA A 270 -17.81 -4.47 -11.07
C ALA A 270 -16.86 -4.63 -12.27
N VAL A 271 -15.55 -4.70 -12.00
CA VAL A 271 -14.52 -5.05 -12.98
C VAL A 271 -13.70 -6.18 -12.37
N THR A 272 -13.80 -7.37 -12.94
CA THR A 272 -13.18 -8.58 -12.39
C THR A 272 -11.73 -8.72 -12.84
N ILE A 273 -10.94 -9.55 -12.14
CA ILE A 273 -9.59 -9.94 -12.62
C ILE A 273 -9.68 -10.50 -14.04
N ARG A 274 -10.70 -11.29 -14.34
CA ARG A 274 -10.94 -11.85 -15.68
C ARG A 274 -11.07 -10.78 -16.75
N ASP A 275 -11.85 -9.73 -16.47
CA ASP A 275 -12.04 -8.59 -17.40
C ASP A 275 -10.70 -7.89 -17.67
N LEU A 276 -9.89 -7.71 -16.62
CA LEU A 276 -8.58 -7.09 -16.71
C LEU A 276 -7.58 -7.97 -17.48
N VAL A 277 -7.58 -9.29 -17.26
CA VAL A 277 -6.71 -10.23 -18.02
C VAL A 277 -7.03 -10.12 -19.51
N ARG A 278 -8.30 -10.19 -19.89
CA ARG A 278 -8.72 -10.05 -21.30
C ARG A 278 -8.36 -8.71 -21.90
N ASN A 279 -8.56 -7.63 -21.15
CA ASN A 279 -8.20 -6.28 -21.61
C ASN A 279 -6.68 -6.13 -21.76
N SER A 280 -5.89 -6.74 -20.85
CA SER A 280 -4.44 -6.64 -20.85
C SER A 280 -3.79 -7.20 -22.11
N LEU A 281 -4.38 -8.22 -22.75
CA LEU A 281 -3.90 -8.77 -24.02
C LEU A 281 -3.88 -7.75 -25.16
N ARG A 282 -4.65 -6.66 -25.06
CA ARG A 282 -4.67 -5.57 -26.06
C ARG A 282 -3.69 -4.45 -25.74
N MET A 283 -3.03 -4.52 -24.59
CA MET A 283 -2.11 -3.49 -24.10
C MET A 283 -0.66 -3.75 -24.50
N ARG A 284 -0.43 -4.75 -25.37
CA ARG A 284 0.90 -5.23 -25.82
C ARG A 284 1.86 -5.49 -24.65
N PRO A 285 1.48 -6.35 -23.67
CA PRO A 285 2.40 -6.71 -22.59
C PRO A 285 3.49 -7.67 -23.10
N ASP A 286 4.69 -7.57 -22.53
CA ASP A 286 5.67 -8.65 -22.59
C ASP A 286 5.33 -9.74 -21.56
N ARG A 287 4.79 -9.34 -20.39
CA ARG A 287 4.35 -10.26 -19.32
C ARG A 287 3.06 -9.80 -18.66
N ILE A 288 2.25 -10.78 -18.28
CA ILE A 288 1.07 -10.59 -17.43
C ILE A 288 1.31 -11.32 -16.12
N ILE A 289 1.17 -10.60 -15.00
CA ILE A 289 1.32 -11.16 -13.66
C ILE A 289 -0.02 -11.03 -12.95
N VAL A 290 -0.65 -12.17 -12.64
CA VAL A 290 -1.89 -12.20 -11.88
C VAL A 290 -1.52 -12.44 -10.41
N GLY A 291 -1.87 -11.53 -9.51
CA GLY A 291 -1.45 -11.62 -8.11
C GLY A 291 -1.89 -12.92 -7.45
N GLU A 292 -3.14 -13.33 -7.67
CA GLU A 292 -3.67 -14.62 -7.26
C GLU A 292 -4.82 -15.03 -8.18
N VAL A 293 -4.84 -16.30 -8.61
CA VAL A 293 -6.00 -16.88 -9.30
C VAL A 293 -6.91 -17.63 -8.34
N ARG A 294 -8.21 -17.34 -8.43
CA ARG A 294 -9.29 -17.80 -7.55
C ARG A 294 -10.53 -18.27 -8.30
N GLY A 295 -10.60 -18.10 -9.61
CA GLY A 295 -11.77 -18.42 -10.43
C GLY A 295 -11.49 -18.52 -11.92
N ALA A 296 -12.50 -18.15 -12.72
CA ALA A 296 -12.56 -18.33 -14.16
C ALA A 296 -11.44 -17.61 -14.93
N GLU A 297 -10.84 -16.56 -14.37
CA GLU A 297 -9.68 -15.87 -14.94
C GLU A 297 -8.48 -16.80 -15.14
N THR A 298 -8.42 -17.92 -14.41
CA THR A 298 -7.38 -18.94 -14.59
C THR A 298 -7.31 -19.44 -16.03
N LEU A 299 -8.46 -19.63 -16.69
CA LEU A 299 -8.48 -20.06 -18.09
C LEU A 299 -7.90 -18.99 -19.01
N ASP A 300 -8.32 -17.74 -18.85
CA ASP A 300 -7.84 -16.64 -19.68
C ASP A 300 -6.33 -16.39 -19.45
N MET A 301 -5.83 -16.58 -18.22
CA MET A 301 -4.40 -16.54 -17.89
C MET A 301 -3.61 -17.69 -18.57
N LEU A 302 -4.10 -18.93 -18.48
CA LEU A 302 -3.46 -20.08 -19.14
C LEU A 302 -3.43 -19.90 -20.67
N GLN A 303 -4.47 -19.31 -21.25
CA GLN A 303 -4.48 -18.94 -22.66
C GLN A 303 -3.45 -17.86 -22.98
N ALA A 304 -3.31 -16.83 -22.14
CA ALA A 304 -2.29 -15.81 -22.32
C ALA A 304 -0.87 -16.41 -22.33
N MET A 305 -0.57 -17.28 -21.36
CA MET A 305 0.70 -18.03 -21.27
C MET A 305 1.01 -18.83 -22.54
N ASN A 306 -0.01 -19.45 -23.14
CA ASN A 306 0.11 -20.24 -24.37
C ASN A 306 0.16 -19.39 -25.66
N THR A 307 -0.19 -18.10 -25.61
CA THR A 307 -0.38 -17.25 -26.80
C THR A 307 0.60 -16.08 -26.86
N GLY A 308 1.86 -16.33 -26.50
CA GLY A 308 2.96 -15.37 -26.67
C GLY A 308 3.10 -14.35 -25.55
N HIS A 309 2.54 -14.64 -24.37
CA HIS A 309 2.75 -13.87 -23.13
C HIS A 309 3.43 -14.74 -22.06
N ASP A 310 4.48 -15.42 -22.48
CA ASP A 310 5.36 -16.26 -21.69
C ASP A 310 6.12 -15.46 -20.62
N GLY A 311 6.61 -16.15 -19.59
CA GLY A 311 7.24 -15.55 -18.41
C GLY A 311 6.25 -15.02 -17.38
N SER A 312 4.96 -15.37 -17.51
CA SER A 312 3.90 -14.98 -16.59
C SER A 312 4.12 -15.59 -15.20
N LEU A 313 3.78 -14.83 -14.17
CA LEU A 313 3.85 -15.27 -12.77
C LEU A 313 2.47 -15.17 -12.13
N THR A 314 2.12 -16.14 -11.29
CA THR A 314 0.88 -16.04 -10.50
C THR A 314 0.99 -16.79 -9.19
N THR A 315 0.05 -16.52 -8.29
CA THR A 315 -0.13 -17.34 -7.09
C THR A 315 -1.43 -18.12 -7.11
N VAL A 316 -1.44 -19.28 -6.46
CA VAL A 316 -2.64 -20.09 -6.27
C VAL A 316 -2.68 -20.69 -4.87
N HIS A 317 -3.84 -20.73 -4.24
CA HIS A 317 -3.99 -21.43 -2.95
C HIS A 317 -4.05 -22.95 -3.17
N ALA A 318 -3.09 -23.68 -2.61
CA ALA A 318 -3.05 -25.14 -2.63
C ALA A 318 -2.21 -25.67 -1.45
N ASN A 319 -2.42 -26.93 -1.06
CA ASN A 319 -1.73 -27.57 0.07
C ASN A 319 -0.51 -28.39 -0.35
N SER A 320 -0.27 -28.54 -1.66
CA SER A 320 0.90 -29.17 -2.25
C SER A 320 1.10 -28.67 -3.68
N ALA A 321 2.22 -29.02 -4.32
CA ALA A 321 2.43 -28.74 -5.74
C ALA A 321 1.46 -29.52 -6.64
N ASP A 322 1.18 -30.79 -6.32
CA ASP A 322 0.20 -31.62 -7.05
C ASP A 322 -1.23 -31.06 -6.92
N ASP A 323 -1.61 -30.64 -5.70
CA ASP A 323 -2.88 -29.99 -5.45
C ASP A 323 -3.02 -28.68 -6.25
N ALA A 324 -1.91 -27.97 -6.49
CA ALA A 324 -1.93 -26.75 -7.29
C ALA A 324 -2.36 -27.03 -8.73
N VAL A 325 -1.92 -28.14 -9.33
CA VAL A 325 -2.36 -28.56 -10.67
C VAL A 325 -3.86 -28.83 -10.69
N HIS A 326 -4.34 -29.63 -9.73
CA HIS A 326 -5.78 -29.91 -9.59
C HIS A 326 -6.60 -28.64 -9.34
N ARG A 327 -6.04 -27.69 -8.57
CA ARG A 327 -6.67 -26.41 -8.29
C ARG A 327 -6.79 -25.57 -9.55
N LEU A 328 -5.72 -25.40 -10.32
CA LEU A 328 -5.75 -24.65 -11.59
C LEU A 328 -6.82 -25.21 -12.53
N LEU A 329 -6.91 -26.53 -12.62
CA LEU A 329 -7.87 -27.24 -13.44
C LEU A 329 -9.32 -26.99 -12.99
N THR A 330 -9.57 -27.03 -11.68
CA THR A 330 -10.88 -26.70 -11.09
C THR A 330 -11.24 -25.24 -11.39
N LEU A 331 -10.32 -24.30 -11.16
CA LEU A 331 -10.57 -22.88 -11.36
C LEU A 331 -10.82 -22.55 -12.84
N ALA A 332 -10.04 -23.12 -13.76
CA ALA A 332 -10.24 -22.96 -15.20
C ALA A 332 -11.61 -23.49 -15.65
N SER A 333 -12.11 -24.56 -15.02
CA SER A 333 -13.44 -25.14 -15.32
C SER A 333 -14.62 -24.26 -14.86
N MET A 334 -14.38 -23.25 -14.02
CA MET A 334 -15.41 -22.28 -13.60
C MET A 334 -15.71 -21.24 -14.68
N SER A 335 -14.94 -21.22 -15.77
CA SER A 335 -15.25 -20.41 -16.95
C SER A 335 -16.56 -20.83 -17.60
N GLU A 336 -17.28 -19.86 -18.16
CA GLU A 336 -18.49 -20.11 -18.96
C GLU A 336 -18.21 -20.96 -20.23
N VAL A 337 -16.95 -20.99 -20.68
CA VAL A 337 -16.53 -21.82 -21.81
C VAL A 337 -16.40 -23.27 -21.35
N LYS A 338 -17.29 -24.14 -21.83
CA LYS A 338 -17.23 -25.58 -21.54
C LYS A 338 -16.10 -26.23 -22.32
N ILE A 339 -14.96 -26.42 -21.65
CA ILE A 339 -13.80 -27.14 -22.18
C ILE A 339 -13.73 -28.51 -21.50
N PRO A 340 -13.56 -29.62 -22.24
CA PRO A 340 -13.32 -30.93 -21.64
C PRO A 340 -12.11 -30.92 -20.71
N PHE A 341 -12.17 -31.68 -19.62
CA PHE A 341 -11.13 -31.71 -18.60
C PHE A 341 -9.76 -32.13 -19.15
N GLU A 342 -9.74 -33.05 -20.12
CA GLU A 342 -8.52 -33.47 -20.83
C GLU A 342 -7.87 -32.29 -21.56
N ALA A 343 -8.65 -31.49 -22.30
CA ALA A 343 -8.14 -30.32 -23.01
C ALA A 343 -7.66 -29.21 -22.05
N LEU A 344 -8.31 -29.05 -20.88
CA LEU A 344 -7.82 -28.13 -19.84
C LEU A 344 -6.48 -28.61 -19.25
N ARG A 345 -6.34 -29.92 -19.03
CA ARG A 345 -5.08 -30.51 -18.57
C ARG A 345 -3.96 -30.27 -19.59
N ASP A 346 -4.24 -30.44 -20.88
CA ASP A 346 -3.27 -30.16 -21.94
C ASP A 346 -2.88 -28.68 -21.97
N GLN A 347 -3.83 -27.76 -21.77
CA GLN A 347 -3.53 -26.32 -21.66
C GLN A 347 -2.63 -26.00 -20.47
N ILE A 348 -2.85 -26.65 -19.32
CA ILE A 348 -2.00 -26.48 -18.13
C ILE A 348 -0.59 -27.01 -18.40
N ASN A 349 -0.48 -28.21 -18.96
CA ASN A 349 0.82 -28.84 -19.28
C ASN A 349 1.63 -28.01 -20.30
N ALA A 350 0.95 -27.33 -21.22
CA ALA A 350 1.61 -26.46 -22.20
C ALA A 350 1.97 -25.08 -21.63
N ALA A 351 1.17 -24.56 -20.70
CA ALA A 351 1.33 -23.21 -20.17
C ALA A 351 2.29 -23.13 -18.99
N VAL A 352 2.29 -24.12 -18.08
CA VAL A 352 2.98 -24.04 -16.79
C VAL A 352 4.31 -24.78 -16.85
N ASP A 353 5.41 -24.04 -16.69
CA ASP A 353 6.74 -24.65 -16.70
C ASP A 353 7.19 -25.08 -15.29
N VAL A 354 6.85 -24.29 -14.26
CA VAL A 354 7.33 -24.52 -12.89
C VAL A 354 6.24 -24.22 -11.87
N ILE A 355 6.13 -25.09 -10.88
CA ILE A 355 5.34 -24.86 -9.66
C ILE A 355 6.29 -24.82 -8.47
N VAL A 356 6.28 -23.70 -7.75
CA VAL A 356 6.98 -23.54 -6.46
C VAL A 356 5.94 -23.62 -5.35
N HIS A 357 6.14 -24.49 -4.36
CA HIS A 357 5.17 -24.68 -3.28
C HIS A 357 5.73 -24.21 -1.94
N LEU A 358 5.08 -23.21 -1.34
CA LEU A 358 5.47 -22.65 -0.05
C LEU A 358 4.72 -23.31 1.10
N SER A 359 5.47 -23.82 2.08
CA SER A 359 4.95 -24.39 3.31
C SER A 359 5.29 -23.53 4.52
N ARG A 360 4.37 -23.49 5.50
CA ARG A 360 4.61 -22.88 6.82
C ARG A 360 4.82 -24.01 7.82
N TYR A 361 5.97 -24.00 8.48
CA TYR A 361 6.32 -24.99 9.49
C TYR A 361 5.80 -24.57 10.87
N PRO A 362 5.64 -25.53 11.81
CA PRO A 362 5.11 -25.27 13.15
C PRO A 362 5.93 -24.25 13.97
N ASP A 363 7.21 -24.08 13.64
CA ASP A 363 8.11 -23.07 14.22
C ASP A 363 7.87 -21.65 13.67
N GLY A 364 6.89 -21.48 12.77
CA GLY A 364 6.58 -20.23 12.10
C GLY A 364 7.48 -19.92 10.91
N SER A 365 8.50 -20.74 10.64
CA SER A 365 9.36 -20.58 9.47
C SER A 365 8.60 -20.90 8.18
N ARG A 366 8.94 -20.18 7.11
CA ARG A 366 8.37 -20.37 5.78
C ARG A 366 9.48 -20.94 4.91
N ARG A 367 9.31 -22.13 4.35
CA ARG A 367 10.28 -22.75 3.43
C ARG A 367 9.58 -23.18 2.15
N GLY A 368 10.23 -22.92 1.01
CA GLY A 368 9.77 -23.29 -0.33
C GLY A 368 10.56 -24.44 -0.92
#